data_AF-A0A819I303-F1
#
_entry.id   AF-A0A819I303-F1
#
_cell.length_a   1.000
_cell.length_b   1.000
_cell.length_c   1.000
_cell.angle_alpha   90.00
_cell.angle_beta   90.00
_cell.angle_gamma   90.00
#
_symmetry.space_group_name_H-M   'P 1'
#
loop_
_entity.id
_entity.type
_entity.pdbx_description
1 polymer ?
#
loop_
_entity_poly.entity_id
_entity_poly.type
_entity_poly.pdbx_seq_one_letter_code
_entity_poly.pdbx_strand_id
1 'polypeptide(L)'
;MCPYDNCCIQFHDKQHFENTIHSFRLPCPFTPYNCSMYVEFIQTGNTNKISSEVENHCYKYSHVCPFGRQCKTKDEKHFETSIHIARKICSDIDKCLQLTDEEHLESFSHPGIRDIRPFCREPGFKCPDRLKNEHLKKYRHGKITIILVRALQPVHRCAPHIFESILVHGHVMSRH
;
A
#
# COMPACT_ATOMS: atom_id res chain seq x y z
N MET A 1 9.40 21.61 -10.09
CA MET A 1 9.86 20.42 -9.32
C MET A 1 8.97 20.25 -8.11
N CYS A 2 8.55 19.03 -7.79
CA CYS A 2 7.72 18.77 -6.62
C CYS A 2 8.54 18.96 -5.33
N PRO A 3 8.08 19.72 -4.32
CA PRO A 3 8.85 19.94 -3.09
C PRO A 3 9.02 18.68 -2.23
N TYR A 4 8.19 17.66 -2.45
CA TYR A 4 8.23 16.40 -1.71
C TYR A 4 8.89 15.27 -2.49
N ASP A 5 9.13 15.44 -3.79
CA ASP A 5 9.71 14.43 -4.69
C ASP A 5 9.25 12.99 -4.36
N ASN A 6 10.16 12.06 -4.09
CA ASN A 6 9.87 10.66 -3.72
C ASN A 6 8.96 10.48 -2.49
N CYS A 7 8.67 11.52 -1.71
CA CYS A 7 7.75 11.51 -0.59
C CYS A 7 6.39 12.18 -0.92
N CYS A 8 6.16 12.54 -2.18
CA CYS A 8 4.93 13.19 -2.62
C CYS A 8 3.71 12.32 -2.30
N ILE A 9 2.70 12.89 -1.63
CA ILE A 9 1.42 12.23 -1.32
C ILE A 9 0.37 12.45 -2.42
N GLN A 10 0.60 13.41 -3.32
CA GLN A 10 -0.28 13.75 -4.45
C GLN A 10 0.15 13.06 -5.76
N PHE A 11 0.90 11.97 -5.66
CA PHE A 11 1.45 11.25 -6.81
C PHE A 11 0.38 10.64 -7.74
N HIS A 12 -0.85 10.49 -7.26
CA HIS A 12 -2.00 10.06 -8.08
C HIS A 12 -2.88 11.22 -8.58
N ASP A 13 -2.66 12.44 -8.10
CA ASP A 13 -3.32 13.61 -8.66
C ASP A 13 -2.72 13.89 -10.03
N LYS A 14 -3.51 13.65 -11.09
CA LYS A 14 -3.06 13.77 -12.48
C LYS A 14 -2.54 15.18 -12.78
N GLN A 15 -3.24 16.20 -12.31
CA GLN A 15 -2.86 17.58 -12.57
C GLN A 15 -1.55 17.94 -11.84
N HIS A 16 -1.40 17.52 -10.59
CA HIS A 16 -0.16 17.71 -9.84
C HIS A 16 1.02 17.00 -10.50
N PHE A 17 0.84 15.73 -10.88
CA PHE A 17 1.90 14.91 -11.47
C PHE A 17 2.34 15.44 -12.84
N GLU A 18 1.40 15.89 -13.68
CA GLU A 18 1.73 16.47 -14.99
C GLU A 18 2.38 17.86 -14.89
N ASN A 19 2.07 18.64 -13.86
CA ASN A 19 2.57 20.01 -13.70
C ASN A 19 3.82 20.11 -12.81
N THR A 20 4.28 19.01 -12.23
CA THR A 20 5.49 18.99 -11.40
C THR A 20 6.46 17.93 -11.91
N ILE A 21 7.71 18.03 -11.45
CA ILE A 21 8.77 17.09 -11.83
C ILE A 21 9.09 16.26 -10.59
N HIS A 22 9.15 14.95 -10.78
CA HIS A 22 9.52 13.94 -9.79
C HIS A 22 10.67 13.08 -10.31
N SER A 23 11.48 12.55 -9.40
CA SER A 23 12.58 11.62 -9.69
C SER A 23 12.08 10.19 -9.92
N PHE A 24 10.92 9.84 -9.36
CA PHE A 24 10.31 8.53 -9.55
C PHE A 24 9.56 8.44 -10.89
N ARG A 25 9.49 7.23 -11.45
CA ARG A 25 8.73 6.91 -12.69
C ARG A 25 7.22 7.08 -12.48
N LEU A 26 6.45 6.99 -13.56
CA LEU A 26 4.98 7.05 -13.48
C LEU A 26 4.44 6.07 -12.41
N PRO A 27 3.63 6.53 -11.44
CA PRO A 27 3.09 5.66 -10.42
C PRO A 27 2.21 4.57 -11.01
N CYS A 28 2.30 3.37 -10.44
CA CYS A 28 1.34 2.33 -10.73
C CYS A 28 -0.06 2.79 -10.27
N PRO A 29 -1.11 2.67 -11.11
CA PRO A 29 -2.46 3.10 -10.74
C PRO A 29 -3.06 2.27 -9.58
N PHE A 30 -2.45 1.13 -9.26
CA PHE A 30 -2.91 0.23 -8.19
C PHE A 30 -2.04 0.27 -6.93
N THR A 31 -0.96 1.08 -6.89
CA THR A 31 -0.19 1.30 -5.66
C THR A 31 -0.98 2.20 -4.70
N PRO A 32 -0.86 2.10 -3.36
CA PRO A 32 -0.04 1.17 -2.59
C PRO A 32 -0.62 -0.25 -2.45
N TYR A 33 -1.90 -0.44 -2.72
CA TYR A 33 -2.67 -1.52 -2.08
C TYR A 33 -3.14 -2.66 -2.98
N ASN A 34 -3.36 -2.40 -4.26
CA ASN A 34 -4.09 -3.30 -5.14
C ASN A 34 -3.24 -3.86 -6.29
N CYS A 35 -1.95 -3.53 -6.35
CA CYS A 35 -1.05 -4.06 -7.38
C CYS A 35 -0.59 -5.49 -7.04
N SER A 36 -1.25 -6.49 -7.61
CA SER A 36 -0.90 -7.91 -7.44
C SER A 36 0.53 -8.23 -7.87
N MET A 37 0.98 -7.68 -9.00
CA MET A 37 2.34 -7.85 -9.51
C MET A 37 3.39 -7.33 -8.52
N TYR A 38 3.16 -6.16 -7.92
CA TYR A 38 4.10 -5.64 -6.91
C TYR A 38 4.08 -6.45 -5.62
N VAL A 39 2.89 -6.91 -5.20
CA VAL A 39 2.76 -7.81 -4.04
C VAL A 39 3.55 -9.10 -4.29
N GLU A 40 3.46 -9.68 -5.48
CA GLU A 40 4.28 -10.82 -5.88
C GLU A 40 5.76 -10.44 -5.81
N PHE A 41 6.18 -9.36 -6.48
CA PHE A 41 7.57 -8.87 -6.51
C PHE A 41 8.21 -8.74 -5.12
N ILE A 42 7.51 -8.17 -4.15
CA ILE A 42 8.02 -8.00 -2.77
C ILE A 42 7.92 -9.26 -1.91
N GLN A 43 7.16 -10.28 -2.34
CA GLN A 43 6.98 -11.54 -1.61
C GLN A 43 7.94 -12.64 -2.10
N THR A 44 8.23 -12.72 -3.40
CA THR A 44 9.16 -13.73 -3.96
C THR A 44 10.62 -13.46 -3.61
N GLY A 45 10.97 -12.22 -3.26
CA GLY A 45 12.36 -11.85 -2.96
C GLY A 45 13.33 -12.15 -4.11
N ASN A 46 14.64 -12.25 -3.83
CA ASN A 46 15.69 -12.62 -4.79
C ASN A 46 15.65 -14.10 -5.24
N THR A 47 14.51 -14.78 -5.14
CA THR A 47 14.40 -16.12 -5.72
C THR A 47 14.17 -15.97 -7.23
N ASN A 48 14.95 -16.67 -8.06
CA ASN A 48 14.97 -16.59 -9.54
C ASN A 48 13.66 -17.06 -10.23
N LYS A 49 12.49 -16.89 -9.60
CA LYS A 49 11.18 -17.37 -10.05
C LYS A 49 10.15 -16.25 -10.24
N ILE A 50 10.59 -15.01 -10.43
CA ILE A 50 9.66 -13.95 -10.83
C ILE A 50 9.46 -13.99 -12.35
N SER A 51 8.21 -13.84 -12.80
CA SER A 51 7.95 -13.76 -14.24
C SER A 51 8.52 -12.46 -14.81
N SER A 52 8.96 -12.50 -16.06
CA SER A 52 9.42 -11.30 -16.77
C SER A 52 8.34 -10.23 -16.85
N GLU A 53 7.06 -10.61 -16.88
CA GLU A 53 5.94 -9.69 -16.83
C GLU A 53 5.90 -8.87 -15.54
N VAL A 54 6.02 -9.53 -14.39
CA VAL A 54 6.00 -8.86 -13.07
C VAL A 54 7.22 -7.96 -12.91
N GLU A 55 8.40 -8.43 -13.31
CA GLU A 55 9.63 -7.65 -13.26
C GLU A 55 9.54 -6.39 -14.14
N ASN A 56 9.10 -6.56 -15.39
CA ASN A 56 8.89 -5.44 -16.32
C ASN A 56 7.90 -4.42 -15.77
N HIS A 57 6.80 -4.86 -15.15
CA HIS A 57 5.83 -3.97 -14.51
C HIS A 57 6.46 -3.16 -13.38
N CYS A 58 7.17 -3.81 -12.46
CA CYS A 58 7.75 -3.18 -11.27
C CYS A 58 8.95 -2.30 -11.59
N TYR A 59 9.60 -2.48 -12.74
CA TYR A 59 10.58 -1.52 -13.24
C TYR A 59 9.96 -0.41 -14.07
N LYS A 60 8.86 -0.66 -14.80
CA LYS A 60 8.21 0.38 -15.60
C LYS A 60 7.50 1.43 -14.74
N TYR A 61 6.82 1.00 -13.68
CA TYR A 61 6.02 1.86 -12.82
C TYR A 61 6.63 2.00 -11.44
N SER A 62 6.39 3.14 -10.80
CA SER A 62 6.75 3.34 -9.40
C SER A 62 5.68 2.84 -8.45
N HIS A 63 6.12 2.31 -7.31
CA HIS A 63 5.24 1.81 -6.26
C HIS A 63 5.59 2.41 -4.91
N VAL A 64 4.61 2.49 -4.02
CA VAL A 64 4.87 2.89 -2.63
C VAL A 64 5.73 1.84 -1.96
N CYS A 65 6.88 2.25 -1.44
CA CYS A 65 7.77 1.40 -0.66
C CYS A 65 7.04 0.87 0.57
N PRO A 66 7.04 -0.46 0.82
CA PRO A 66 6.37 -1.03 1.97
C PRO A 66 6.88 -0.55 3.32
N PHE A 67 8.10 -0.01 3.37
CA PHE A 67 8.71 0.51 4.60
C PHE A 67 8.58 2.01 4.75
N GLY A 68 8.07 2.74 3.75
CA GLY A 68 7.87 4.20 3.82
C GLY A 68 9.10 4.92 4.39
N ARG A 69 8.89 5.69 5.46
CA ARG A 69 9.96 6.43 6.16
C ARG A 69 11.04 5.56 6.82
N GLN A 70 10.75 4.28 7.02
CA GLN A 70 11.64 3.32 7.67
C GLN A 70 12.55 2.60 6.66
N CYS A 71 12.38 2.86 5.36
CA CYS A 71 13.21 2.26 4.34
C CYS A 71 14.68 2.68 4.51
N LYS A 72 15.59 1.70 4.48
CA LYS A 72 17.04 1.90 4.68
C LYS A 72 17.86 1.59 3.43
N THR A 73 17.20 1.25 2.32
CA THR A 73 17.90 0.93 1.08
C THR A 73 18.61 2.16 0.54
N LYS A 74 19.76 1.93 -0.10
CA LYS A 74 20.56 2.96 -0.77
C LYS A 74 20.66 2.71 -2.27
N ASP A 75 19.91 1.74 -2.77
CA ASP A 75 19.89 1.35 -4.17
C ASP A 75 19.27 2.47 -5.03
N GLU A 76 20.00 2.95 -6.02
CA GLU A 76 19.54 4.05 -6.90
C GLU A 76 18.29 3.65 -7.68
N LYS A 77 18.23 2.40 -8.13
CA LYS A 77 17.08 1.87 -8.86
C LYS A 77 15.82 1.87 -7.99
N HIS A 78 15.96 1.57 -6.69
CA HIS A 78 14.88 1.72 -5.73
C HIS A 78 14.39 3.17 -5.62
N PHE A 79 15.28 4.16 -5.62
CA PHE A 79 14.87 5.58 -5.59
C PHE A 79 14.09 6.01 -6.84
N GLU A 80 14.38 5.44 -8.01
CA GLU A 80 13.63 5.73 -9.24
C GLU A 80 12.27 5.03 -9.31
N THR A 81 12.13 3.90 -8.62
CA THR A 81 10.95 3.02 -8.72
C THR A 81 10.09 3.02 -7.45
N SER A 82 10.47 3.78 -6.42
CA SER A 82 9.79 3.76 -5.13
C SER A 82 9.38 5.12 -4.62
N ILE A 83 8.15 5.18 -4.10
CA ILE A 83 7.55 6.33 -3.43
C ILE A 83 7.53 6.06 -1.92
N HIS A 84 8.10 6.94 -1.12
CA HIS A 84 8.23 6.80 0.33
C HIS A 84 7.19 7.66 1.05
N ILE A 85 5.98 7.14 1.19
CA ILE A 85 4.94 7.81 1.97
C ILE A 85 5.27 7.69 3.46
N ALA A 86 5.50 8.82 4.12
CA ALA A 86 5.86 8.86 5.53
C ALA A 86 4.60 8.87 6.40
N ARG A 87 4.34 7.78 7.12
CA ARG A 87 3.31 7.76 8.18
C ARG A 87 3.86 8.31 9.50
N LYS A 88 2.92 8.67 10.40
CA LYS A 88 3.26 9.08 11.76
C LYS A 88 3.83 7.88 12.51
N ILE A 89 4.90 8.06 13.27
CA ILE A 89 5.42 7.01 14.14
C ILE A 89 4.46 6.88 15.33
N CYS A 90 4.11 5.65 15.71
CA CYS A 90 3.34 5.41 16.93
C CYS A 90 4.13 5.91 18.16
N SER A 91 3.47 6.64 19.06
CA SER A 91 4.10 7.15 20.30
C SER A 91 4.65 6.06 21.21
N ASP A 92 4.00 4.91 21.20
CA ASP A 92 4.26 3.85 22.18
C ASP A 92 5.26 2.80 21.67
N ILE A 93 5.66 2.89 20.39
CA ILE A 93 6.67 2.07 19.67
C ILE A 93 6.69 0.60 20.11
N ASP A 94 7.44 0.28 21.17
CA ASP A 94 7.70 -1.07 21.69
C ASP A 94 6.64 -1.58 22.68
N LYS A 95 5.86 -0.68 23.27
CA LYS A 95 4.79 -0.97 24.26
C LYS A 95 3.38 -0.77 23.69
N CYS A 96 3.28 -0.61 22.37
CA CYS A 96 2.00 -0.39 21.73
C CYS A 96 1.08 -1.60 21.92
N LEU A 97 -0.07 -1.36 22.56
CA LEU A 97 -1.10 -2.38 22.78
C LEU A 97 -2.05 -2.53 21.59
N GLN A 98 -1.93 -1.66 20.59
CA GLN A 98 -2.78 -1.59 19.39
C GLN A 98 -2.16 -2.33 18.19
N LEU A 99 -1.21 -3.25 18.43
CA LEU A 99 -0.63 -4.08 17.37
C LEU A 99 -1.59 -5.14 16.80
N THR A 100 -2.74 -5.35 17.44
CA THR A 100 -3.85 -6.13 16.89
C THR A 100 -4.87 -5.30 16.11
N ASP A 101 -4.76 -3.98 16.16
CA ASP A 101 -5.68 -3.07 15.49
C ASP A 101 -5.19 -2.78 14.07
N GLU A 102 -5.95 -3.27 13.09
CA GLU A 102 -5.65 -3.09 11.67
C GLU A 102 -5.64 -1.61 11.27
N GLU A 103 -6.55 -0.79 11.81
CA GLU A 103 -6.67 0.63 11.48
C GLU A 103 -5.49 1.41 12.06
N HIS A 104 -5.08 1.06 13.28
CA HIS A 104 -3.85 1.59 13.89
C HIS A 104 -2.62 1.27 13.03
N LEU A 105 -2.45 0.01 12.63
CA LEU A 105 -1.33 -0.42 11.77
C LEU A 105 -1.40 0.16 10.34
N GLU A 106 -2.57 0.60 9.87
CA GLU A 106 -2.72 1.34 8.60
C GLU A 106 -2.43 2.84 8.74
N SER A 107 -2.44 3.38 9.96
CA SER A 107 -2.26 4.82 10.22
C SER A 107 -0.88 5.17 10.77
N PHE A 108 -0.24 4.25 11.49
CA PHE A 108 1.02 4.47 12.19
C PHE A 108 2.14 3.54 11.73
N SER A 109 3.36 4.08 11.71
CA SER A 109 4.59 3.32 11.51
C SER A 109 5.10 2.74 12.83
N HIS A 110 5.53 1.49 12.77
CA HIS A 110 6.22 0.79 13.85
C HIS A 110 7.54 0.19 13.34
N PRO A 111 8.63 0.24 14.13
CA PRO A 111 9.88 -0.42 13.80
C PRO A 111 9.70 -1.88 13.44
N GLY A 112 10.25 -2.29 12.29
CA GLY A 112 10.22 -3.68 11.83
C GLY A 112 8.87 -4.15 11.26
N ILE A 113 7.85 -3.30 11.24
CA ILE A 113 6.56 -3.55 10.60
C ILE A 113 6.49 -2.75 9.30
N ARG A 114 6.03 -3.38 8.21
CA ARG A 114 5.79 -2.69 6.94
C ARG A 114 4.62 -1.72 7.10
N ASP A 115 4.79 -0.48 6.66
CA ASP A 115 3.68 0.47 6.53
C ASP A 115 2.64 -0.08 5.54
N ILE A 116 3.09 -0.59 4.38
CA ILE A 116 2.20 -1.25 3.41
C ILE A 116 2.31 -2.78 3.58
N ARG A 117 1.35 -3.37 4.31
CA ARG A 117 1.25 -4.81 4.51
C ARG A 117 0.51 -5.48 3.33
N PRO A 118 1.00 -6.61 2.78
CA PRO A 118 0.26 -7.38 1.80
C PRO A 118 -1.04 -7.94 2.40
N PHE A 119 -2.03 -8.23 1.54
CA PHE A 119 -3.24 -8.91 1.96
C PHE A 119 -2.93 -10.33 2.47
N CYS A 120 -3.65 -10.73 3.51
CA CYS A 120 -3.75 -12.14 3.89
C CYS A 120 -4.36 -12.95 2.73
N ARG A 121 -3.86 -14.17 2.51
CA ARG A 121 -4.42 -15.10 1.51
C ARG A 121 -5.81 -15.58 1.89
N GLU A 122 -6.08 -15.71 3.19
CA GLU A 122 -7.38 -16.08 3.70
C GLU A 122 -8.31 -14.86 3.78
N PRO A 123 -9.60 -14.99 3.39
CA PRO A 123 -10.59 -13.96 3.67
C PRO A 123 -10.59 -13.60 5.16
N GLY A 124 -10.64 -12.31 5.50
CA GLY A 124 -10.41 -11.86 6.90
C GLY A 124 -11.28 -12.50 7.97
N PHE A 125 -12.51 -12.90 7.62
CA PHE A 125 -13.41 -13.60 8.53
C PHE A 125 -13.09 -15.10 8.70
N LYS A 126 -12.35 -15.69 7.75
CA LYS A 126 -11.91 -17.09 7.76
C LYS A 126 -10.47 -17.28 8.22
N CYS A 127 -9.68 -16.22 8.30
CA CYS A 127 -8.30 -16.32 8.74
C CYS A 127 -8.23 -16.75 10.23
N PRO A 128 -7.66 -17.92 10.55
CA PRO A 128 -7.56 -18.41 11.92
C PRO A 128 -6.56 -17.59 12.75
N ASP A 129 -5.63 -16.91 12.07
CA ASP A 129 -4.56 -16.13 12.68
C ASP A 129 -4.88 -14.63 12.78
N ARG A 130 -6.12 -14.23 12.46
CA ARG A 130 -6.55 -12.82 12.43
C ARG A 130 -6.41 -12.05 13.74
N LEU A 131 -6.19 -12.74 14.86
CA LEU A 131 -5.97 -12.14 16.19
C LEU A 131 -4.53 -12.30 16.67
N LYS A 132 -3.66 -12.98 15.90
CA LYS A 132 -2.27 -13.21 16.29
C LYS A 132 -1.42 -12.01 15.87
N ASN A 133 -0.77 -11.38 16.84
CA ASN A 133 0.13 -10.24 16.61
C ASN A 133 1.14 -10.50 15.49
N GLU A 134 1.82 -11.64 15.50
CA GLU A 134 2.84 -11.98 14.50
C GLU A 134 2.29 -12.08 13.07
N HIS A 135 1.00 -12.42 12.92
CA HIS A 135 0.31 -12.44 11.64
C HIS A 135 -0.07 -11.03 11.21
N LEU A 136 -0.69 -10.24 12.11
CA LEU A 136 -1.11 -8.87 11.83
C LEU A 136 0.06 -7.92 11.56
N LYS A 137 1.22 -8.16 12.15
CA LYS A 137 2.47 -7.44 11.80
C LYS A 137 2.89 -7.66 10.34
N LYS A 138 2.48 -8.76 9.71
CA LYS A 138 2.92 -9.16 8.36
C LYS A 138 1.83 -8.96 7.30
N TYR A 139 0.59 -9.19 7.65
CA TYR A 139 -0.54 -9.20 6.72
C TYR A 139 -1.65 -8.29 7.22
N ARG A 140 -2.39 -7.73 6.27
CA ARG A 140 -3.65 -7.04 6.55
C ARG A 140 -4.83 -7.84 6.04
N HIS A 141 -5.96 -7.66 6.69
CA HIS A 141 -7.25 -8.16 6.22
C HIS A 141 -8.04 -6.99 5.65
N GLY A 142 -8.67 -7.20 4.48
CA GLY A 142 -9.58 -6.20 3.95
C GLY A 142 -10.75 -5.97 4.92
N LYS A 143 -11.18 -4.71 5.07
CA LYS A 143 -12.40 -4.38 5.81
C LYS A 143 -13.56 -5.22 5.26
N ILE A 144 -14.36 -5.81 6.14
CA ILE A 144 -15.53 -6.65 5.78
C ILE A 144 -16.47 -5.90 4.81
N THR A 145 -16.48 -4.58 4.84
CA THR A 145 -17.22 -3.71 3.92
C THR A 145 -16.94 -4.00 2.44
N ILE A 146 -15.70 -4.32 2.05
CA ILE A 146 -15.35 -4.64 0.64
C ILE A 146 -15.91 -6.02 0.24
N ILE A 147 -16.00 -6.95 1.18
CA ILE A 147 -16.55 -8.30 0.94
C ILE A 147 -18.06 -8.23 0.77
N LEU A 148 -18.75 -7.40 1.55
CA LEU A 148 -20.19 -7.14 1.40
C LEU A 148 -20.52 -6.43 0.08
N VAL A 149 -19.71 -5.46 -0.36
CA VAL A 149 -19.92 -4.80 -1.67
C VAL A 149 -19.68 -5.76 -2.84
N ARG A 150 -18.75 -6.72 -2.74
CA ARG A 150 -18.59 -7.76 -3.76
C ARG A 150 -19.73 -8.79 -3.76
N ALA A 151 -20.38 -9.02 -2.62
CA ALA A 151 -21.57 -9.88 -2.50
C ALA A 151 -22.87 -9.16 -2.94
N LEU A 152 -22.92 -7.83 -2.80
CA LEU A 152 -24.00 -6.98 -3.28
C LEU A 152 -23.64 -6.44 -4.67
N GLN A 153 -23.86 -7.23 -5.73
CA GLN A 153 -23.77 -6.69 -7.08
C GLN A 153 -24.62 -5.42 -7.20
N PRO A 154 -24.04 -4.24 -7.47
CA PRO A 154 -24.85 -3.06 -7.73
C PRO A 154 -25.52 -3.25 -9.09
N VAL A 155 -26.83 -3.03 -9.13
CA VAL A 155 -27.66 -2.95 -10.35
C VAL A 155 -27.26 -1.75 -11.25
N HIS A 156 -26.12 -1.11 -10.99
CA HIS A 156 -25.65 0.06 -11.72
C HIS A 156 -24.35 -0.26 -12.48
N ARG A 157 -24.44 -0.12 -13.80
CA ARG A 157 -23.40 -0.31 -14.82
C ARG A 157 -22.25 0.69 -14.66
N CYS A 158 -21.43 0.52 -13.63
CA CYS A 158 -20.16 1.24 -13.51
C CYS A 158 -19.01 0.23 -13.60
N ALA A 159 -17.94 0.58 -14.30
CA ALA A 159 -16.79 -0.29 -14.47
C ALA A 159 -16.12 -0.58 -13.11
N PRO A 160 -15.69 -1.84 -12.83
CA PRO A 160 -15.22 -2.27 -11.50
C PRO A 160 -14.11 -1.40 -10.89
N HIS A 161 -13.25 -0.82 -11.73
CA HIS A 161 -12.11 -0.02 -11.29
C HIS A 161 -12.50 1.35 -10.70
N ILE A 162 -13.67 1.89 -11.04
CA ILE A 162 -14.15 3.18 -10.48
C ILE A 162 -14.73 2.98 -9.08
N PHE A 163 -15.37 1.83 -8.84
CA PHE A 163 -16.00 1.53 -7.55
C PHE A 163 -14.98 1.25 -6.43
N GLU A 164 -13.87 0.58 -6.77
CA GLU A 164 -12.79 0.30 -5.80
C GLU A 164 -12.05 1.58 -5.36
N SER A 165 -11.96 2.60 -6.21
CA SER A 165 -11.35 3.89 -5.83
C SER A 165 -12.22 4.67 -4.84
N ILE A 166 -13.55 4.67 -5.01
CA ILE A 166 -14.48 5.43 -4.15
C ILE A 166 -14.52 4.87 -2.73
N LEU A 167 -14.42 3.56 -2.55
CA LEU A 167 -14.50 2.91 -1.24
C LEU A 167 -13.21 3.01 -0.41
N VAL A 168 -12.05 3.15 -1.07
CA VAL A 168 -10.74 3.25 -0.39
C VAL A 168 -10.42 4.69 0.01
N HIS A 169 -10.90 5.69 -0.73
CA HIS A 169 -10.59 7.11 -0.49
C HIS A 169 -11.59 7.84 0.42
N GLY A 170 -12.63 7.17 0.92
CA GLY A 170 -13.67 7.79 1.74
C GLY A 170 -13.25 8.24 3.16
N HIS A 171 -11.97 8.20 3.55
CA HIS A 171 -11.53 8.54 4.91
C HIS A 171 -10.24 9.38 5.01
N VAL A 172 -9.97 10.28 4.06
CA VAL A 172 -8.98 11.36 4.29
C VAL A 172 -9.54 12.72 3.84
N MET A 173 -10.70 13.10 4.37
CA MET A 173 -11.10 14.51 4.50
C MET A 173 -12.05 14.67 5.71
N SER A 174 -11.51 14.52 6.93
CA SER A 174 -12.14 15.20 8.08
C SER A 174 -11.49 16.57 8.22
N ARG A 175 -12.29 17.60 7.96
CA ARG A 175 -12.02 18.98 8.35
C ARG A 175 -12.02 19.04 9.88
N HIS A 176 -10.93 19.49 10.47
CA HIS A 176 -10.84 20.56 11.48
C HIS A 176 -9.39 20.74 11.92
#